data_AF-A0A959BR57-F1
#
_entry.id   AF-A0A959BR57-F1
#
_cell.length_a   1.000
_cell.length_b   1.000
_cell.length_c   1.000
_cell.angle_alpha   90.00
_cell.angle_beta   90.00
_cell.angle_gamma   90.00
#
_symmetry.space_group_name_H-M   'P 1'
#
loop_
_entity.id
_entity.type
_entity.pdbx_description
1 polymer ?
#
loop_
_entity_poly.entity_id
_entity_poly.type
_entity_poly.pdbx_seq_one_letter_code
_entity_poly.pdbx_strand_id
1 'polypeptide(L)'
;ESIAIYTDDGDSTELKNVFRNMLQQIDDNPPASAGAKPEELHEYFADILPNYDRDRVFTGDIKKVIKWFNYLNESGALSTEEEEKANEEEE
;
A
#
# COMPACT_ATOMS: atom_id res chain seq x y z
N GLU A 1 -7.43 -15.38 6.38
CA GLU A 1 -7.99 -14.07 6.76
C GLU A 1 -7.53 -13.05 5.73
N SER A 2 -8.46 -12.28 5.15
CA SER A 2 -8.14 -11.19 4.22
C SER A 2 -7.82 -9.92 5.00
N ILE A 3 -6.75 -9.22 4.63
CA ILE A 3 -6.40 -7.92 5.22
C ILE A 3 -6.97 -6.84 4.31
N ALA A 4 -7.83 -5.99 4.88
CA ALA A 4 -8.46 -4.87 4.18
C ALA A 4 -8.36 -3.60 5.03
N ILE A 5 -8.35 -2.46 4.36
CA ILE A 5 -8.30 -1.12 4.94
C ILE A 5 -9.70 -0.53 4.87
N TYR A 6 -10.19 -0.02 6.00
CA TYR A 6 -11.49 0.63 6.05
C TYR A 6 -11.46 1.97 5.33
N THR A 7 -12.54 2.26 4.62
CA THR A 7 -12.76 3.54 3.94
C THR A 7 -13.90 4.31 4.59
N ASP A 8 -13.91 5.63 4.42
CA ASP A 8 -14.89 6.54 5.03
C ASP A 8 -16.34 6.21 4.65
N ASP A 9 -16.57 5.61 3.48
CA ASP A 9 -17.89 5.18 3.00
C ASP A 9 -18.46 3.96 3.78
N GLY A 10 -17.69 3.41 4.72
CA GLY A 10 -18.05 2.19 5.46
C GLY A 10 -17.69 0.91 4.72
N ASP A 11 -17.15 1.02 3.51
CA ASP A 11 -16.56 -0.07 2.73
C ASP A 11 -15.14 -0.42 3.22
N SER A 12 -14.58 -1.46 2.61
CA SER A 12 -13.19 -1.86 2.83
C SER A 12 -12.46 -2.07 1.51
N THR A 13 -11.30 -1.45 1.39
CA THR A 13 -10.38 -1.64 0.26
C THR A 13 -9.38 -2.74 0.58
N GLU A 14 -9.26 -3.73 -0.31
CA GLU A 14 -8.29 -4.80 -0.15
C GLU A 14 -6.85 -4.26 -0.14
N LEU A 15 -6.01 -4.83 0.73
CA LEU A 15 -4.61 -4.41 0.84
C LEU A 15 -3.85 -4.56 -0.48
N LYS A 16 -4.20 -5.54 -1.31
CA LYS A 16 -3.64 -5.73 -2.66
C LYS A 16 -3.86 -4.51 -3.55
N ASN A 17 -5.04 -3.90 -3.51
CA ASN A 17 -5.33 -2.69 -4.29
C ASN A 17 -4.57 -1.49 -3.77
N VAL A 18 -4.44 -1.36 -2.44
CA VAL A 18 -3.61 -0.31 -1.82
C VAL A 18 -2.16 -0.43 -2.28
N PHE A 19 -1.60 -1.64 -2.27
CA PHE A 19 -0.24 -1.87 -2.76
C PHE A 19 -0.07 -1.57 -4.24
N ARG A 20 -1.06 -1.87 -5.08
CA ARG A 20 -1.03 -1.46 -6.49
C ARG A 20 -0.99 0.06 -6.64
N ASN A 21 -1.83 0.78 -5.91
CA ASN A 21 -1.78 2.24 -5.92
C ASN A 21 -0.41 2.74 -5.47
N MET A 22 0.15 2.20 -4.39
CA MET A 22 1.51 2.55 -3.93
C MET A 22 2.57 2.28 -4.99
N LEU A 23 2.47 1.16 -5.70
CA LEU A 23 3.44 0.79 -6.72
C LEU A 23 3.34 1.66 -7.97
N GLN A 24 2.12 2.00 -8.41
CA GLN A 24 1.89 2.87 -9.57
C GLN A 24 2.46 4.28 -9.38
N GLN A 25 2.48 4.76 -8.13
CA GLN A 25 3.03 6.08 -7.80
C GLN A 25 4.41 6.01 -7.15
N ILE A 26 5.07 4.84 -7.10
CA ILE A 26 6.34 4.67 -6.37
C ILE A 26 7.46 5.58 -6.89
N ASP A 27 7.41 5.95 -8.18
CA ASP A 27 8.41 6.79 -8.85
C ASP A 27 8.27 8.28 -8.48
N ASP A 28 7.02 8.76 -8.32
CA ASP A 28 6.69 10.16 -8.00
C ASP A 28 6.48 10.37 -6.49
N ASN A 29 5.90 9.38 -5.82
CA ASN A 29 5.57 9.34 -4.40
C ASN A 29 6.10 8.05 -3.75
N PRO A 30 7.40 8.00 -3.41
CA PRO A 30 8.02 6.81 -2.82
C PRO A 30 7.50 6.53 -1.40
N PRO A 31 7.50 5.26 -0.96
CA PRO A 31 6.99 4.88 0.35
C PRO A 31 7.70 5.63 1.49
N ALA A 32 6.91 6.30 2.31
CA ALA A 32 7.39 6.98 3.50
C ALA A 32 8.14 6.01 4.44
N SER A 33 9.11 6.52 5.20
CA SER A 33 9.82 5.67 6.16
C SER A 33 8.89 5.21 7.28
N ALA A 34 8.96 3.93 7.68
CA ALA A 34 8.18 3.42 8.82
C ALA A 34 8.50 4.11 10.16
N GLY A 35 9.59 4.89 10.22
CA GLY A 35 9.97 5.75 11.34
C GLY A 35 9.52 7.21 11.22
N ALA A 36 8.81 7.59 10.15
CA ALA A 36 8.33 8.95 9.93
C ALA A 36 7.29 9.37 10.97
N LYS A 37 7.01 10.69 11.05
CA LYS A 37 6.01 11.22 11.95
C LYS A 37 4.62 10.67 11.60
N PRO A 38 3.71 10.56 12.57
CA PRO A 38 2.35 10.13 12.31
C PRO A 38 1.67 10.98 11.24
N GLU A 39 1.87 12.30 11.25
CA GLU A 39 1.32 13.22 10.26
C GLU A 39 1.80 12.87 8.84
N GLU A 40 3.10 12.71 8.63
CA GLU A 40 3.69 12.32 7.33
C GLU A 40 3.16 10.98 6.83
N LEU A 41 2.98 10.00 7.74
CA LEU A 41 2.43 8.70 7.38
C LEU A 41 0.97 8.80 6.93
N HIS A 42 0.17 9.64 7.59
CA HIS A 42 -1.22 9.87 7.21
C HIS A 42 -1.31 10.68 5.91
N GLU A 43 -0.43 11.67 5.69
CA GLU A 43 -0.38 12.41 4.42
C GLU A 43 -0.01 11.49 3.26
N TYR A 44 1.04 10.69 3.42
CA TYR A 44 1.42 9.69 2.42
C TYR A 44 0.24 8.75 2.12
N PHE A 45 -0.38 8.18 3.16
CA PHE A 45 -1.49 7.25 2.99
C PHE A 45 -2.73 7.89 2.36
N ALA A 46 -2.98 9.17 2.63
CA ALA A 46 -4.04 9.95 1.99
C ALA A 46 -3.77 10.18 0.49
N ASP A 47 -2.51 10.23 0.07
CA ASP A 47 -2.15 10.32 -1.35
C ASP A 47 -2.48 8.99 -2.07
N ILE A 48 -2.18 7.86 -1.42
CA ILE A 48 -2.46 6.51 -1.95
C ILE A 48 -3.96 6.21 -1.98
N LEU A 49 -4.65 6.52 -0.88
CA LEU A 49 -6.04 6.17 -0.64
C LEU A 49 -6.73 7.33 0.09
N PRO A 50 -7.12 8.41 -0.61
CA PRO A 50 -7.66 9.62 0.02
C PRO A 50 -8.96 9.40 0.80
N ASN A 51 -9.68 8.34 0.48
CA ASN A 51 -10.95 7.94 1.09
C ASN A 51 -10.80 6.94 2.25
N TYR A 52 -9.59 6.73 2.80
CA TYR A 52 -9.40 5.85 3.94
C TYR A 52 -10.00 6.40 5.24
N ASP A 53 -10.48 5.52 6.10
CA ASP A 53 -11.04 5.87 7.41
C ASP A 53 -9.92 6.18 8.42
N ARG A 54 -9.72 7.46 8.74
CA ARG A 54 -8.67 7.94 9.66
C ARG A 54 -8.92 7.56 11.13
N ASP A 55 -10.16 7.27 11.49
CA ASP A 55 -10.55 6.87 12.86
C ASP A 55 -10.26 5.39 13.11
N ARG A 56 -10.38 4.56 12.06
CA ARG A 56 -10.09 3.12 12.13
C ARG A 56 -8.67 2.75 11.73
N VAL A 57 -8.06 3.52 10.84
CA VAL A 57 -6.70 3.25 10.34
C VAL A 57 -5.70 4.04 11.17
N PHE A 58 -5.14 3.39 12.17
CA PHE A 58 -4.12 4.01 13.02
C PHE A 58 -2.77 4.08 12.31
N THR A 59 -1.92 5.00 12.79
CA THR A 59 -0.53 5.10 12.31
C THR A 59 0.22 3.77 12.38
N GLY A 60 -0.10 2.91 13.37
CA GLY A 60 0.48 1.57 13.49
C GLY A 60 0.14 0.66 12.31
N ASP A 61 -1.06 0.77 11.76
CA ASP A 61 -1.50 -0.01 10.60
C ASP A 61 -0.85 0.53 9.32
N ILE A 62 -0.78 1.84 9.14
CA ILE A 62 -0.04 2.47 8.02
C ILE A 62 1.42 2.02 8.01
N LYS A 63 2.07 2.00 9.19
CA LYS A 63 3.45 1.49 9.34
C LYS A 63 3.58 0.02 8.94
N LYS A 64 2.59 -0.82 9.25
CA LYS A 64 2.59 -2.23 8.81
C LYS A 64 2.42 -2.33 7.30
N VAL A 65 1.50 -1.56 6.71
CA VAL A 65 1.27 -1.52 5.26
C VAL A 65 2.56 -1.15 4.53
N ILE A 66 3.24 -0.08 4.94
CA ILE A 66 4.52 0.35 4.36
C ILE A 66 5.59 -0.74 4.49
N LYS A 67 5.70 -1.37 5.67
CA LYS A 67 6.68 -2.46 5.87
C LYS A 67 6.41 -3.65 4.96
N TRP A 68 5.16 -4.06 4.83
CA TRP A 68 4.76 -5.14 3.94
C TRP A 68 4.99 -4.77 2.48
N PHE A 69 4.63 -3.55 2.09
CA PHE A 69 4.90 -3.04 0.75
C PHE A 69 6.39 -3.12 0.41
N ASN A 70 7.26 -2.57 1.27
CA ASN A 70 8.71 -2.63 1.06
C ASN A 70 9.21 -4.07 0.96
N TYR A 71 8.78 -4.95 1.87
CA TYR A 71 9.16 -6.35 1.85
C TYR A 71 8.72 -7.07 0.56
N LEU A 72 7.48 -6.85 0.12
CA LEU A 72 6.95 -7.46 -1.10
C LEU A 72 7.60 -6.87 -2.36
N ASN A 73 7.90 -5.56 -2.36
CA ASN A 73 8.61 -4.86 -3.43
C ASN A 73 10.04 -5.38 -3.57
N GLU A 74 10.78 -5.50 -2.46
CA GLU A 74 12.13 -6.08 -2.43
C GLU A 74 12.14 -7.55 -2.85
N SER A 75 11.06 -8.28 -2.56
CA SER A 75 10.91 -9.69 -2.96
C SER A 75 10.45 -9.86 -4.41
N GLY A 76 10.11 -8.78 -5.14
CA GLY A 76 9.48 -8.87 -6.47
C GLY A 76 8.11 -9.55 -6.47
N ALA A 77 7.46 -9.65 -5.30
CA ALA A 77 6.18 -10.33 -5.11
C ALA A 77 4.99 -9.39 -5.31
N LEU A 78 5.23 -8.09 -5.49
CA LEU A 78 4.19 -7.13 -5.89
C LEU A 78 3.92 -7.28 -7.38
N SER A 79 3.10 -8.26 -7.75
CA SER A 79 2.64 -8.40 -9.13
C SER A 79 1.69 -7.26 -9.49
N THR A 80 2.18 -6.31 -10.29
CA THR A 80 1.30 -5.57 -11.20
C THR A 80 0.82 -6.57 -12.25
N GLU A 81 -0.44 -6.48 -12.68
CA GLU A 81 -0.94 -7.29 -13.81
C GLU A 81 -0.14 -7.04 -15.11
N GLU A 82 0.75 -6.05 -15.13
CA GLU A 82 1.69 -5.77 -16.22
C GLU A 82 2.97 -6.63 -16.16
N GLU A 83 3.41 -7.09 -14.98
CA GLU A 83 4.58 -7.96 -14.82
C GLU A 83 4.26 -9.46 -14.85
N GLU A 84 3.00 -9.88 -14.65
CA GLU A 84 2.60 -11.28 -14.86
C GLU A 84 2.88 -11.74 -16.31
N LYS A 85 2.88 -10.82 -17.29
CA LYS A 85 3.29 -11.15 -18.67
C LYS A 85 4.79 -11.33 -18.88
N ALA A 86 5.65 -10.90 -17.94
CA ALA A 86 7.10 -10.95 -18.12
C ALA A 86 7.76 -12.15 -17.44
N ASN A 87 7.07 -12.85 -16.53
CA ASN A 87 7.63 -13.96 -15.75
C ASN A 87 7.02 -15.33 -16.08
N GLU A 88 6.13 -15.42 -17.07
CA GLU A 88 5.60 -16.71 -17.60
C GLU A 88 6.40 -17.23 -18.81
N GLU A 89 7.45 -16.54 -19.27
CA GLU A 89 8.40 -17.00 -20.30
C GLU A 89 9.73 -17.49 -19.70
N GLU A 90 9.72 -18.14 -18.53
CA GLU A 90 10.88 -18.92 -18.06
C GLU A 90 10.43 -20.14 -17.23
N GLU A 91 9.59 -21.01 -17.81
CA GLU A 91 9.53 -22.45 -17.47
C GLU A 91 9.28 -23.33 -18.71
#